data_AF-A0A4Y2UT33-F1
#
_entry.id   AF-A0A4Y2UT33-F1
#
_cell.length_a   1.000
_cell.length_b   1.000
_cell.length_c   1.000
_cell.angle_alpha   90.00
_cell.angle_beta   90.00
_cell.angle_gamma   90.00
#
_symmetry.space_group_name_H-M   'P 1'
#
loop_
_entity.id
_entity.type
_entity.pdbx_description
1 polymer ?
#
loop_
_entity_poly.entity_id
_entity_poly.type
_entity_poly.pdbx_seq_one_letter_code
_entity_poly.pdbx_strand_id
1 'polypeptide(L)'
;MPIKSVIRLTEIINAILKFQYFPNQWKTAIVAPILKPGKNPRDPSSYRSISLLSSLSKIAEAVILKRLTEASEEQLIPFQFGFRKNLSTVQQLLRITEVICEGMGEVWDTGAVFPKIAKAFDRVWTDGLVYKLIELRVPSNIISLIATYL
;
A
#
# COMPACT_ATOMS: atom_id res chain seq x y z
N MET A 1 16.86 5.10 20.40
CA MET A 1 17.52 6.27 19.81
C MET A 1 17.74 7.33 20.87
N PRO A 2 18.86 8.05 20.87
CA PRO A 2 19.05 9.20 21.77
C PRO A 2 17.95 10.24 21.56
N ILE A 3 17.47 10.87 22.63
CA ILE A 3 16.36 11.85 22.60
C ILE A 3 16.62 12.96 21.58
N LYS A 4 17.85 13.48 21.52
CA LYS A 4 18.26 14.51 20.56
C LYS A 4 18.04 14.07 19.10
N SER A 5 18.35 12.81 18.78
CA SER A 5 18.17 12.28 17.41
C SER A 5 16.69 12.17 17.03
N VAL A 6 15.83 11.79 17.98
CA VAL A 6 14.38 11.73 17.75
C VAL A 6 13.80 13.11 17.49
N ILE A 7 14.24 14.13 18.24
CA ILE A 7 13.81 15.52 18.03
C ILE A 7 14.22 16.00 16.64
N ARG A 8 15.49 15.80 16.26
CA ARG A 8 15.98 16.18 14.91
C ARG A 8 15.23 15.46 13.79
N LEU A 9 14.96 14.17 13.94
CA LEU A 9 14.21 13.41 12.94
C LEU A 9 12.77 13.93 12.83
N THR A 10 12.15 14.26 13.96
CA THR A 10 10.82 14.87 13.99
C THR A 10 10.80 16.22 13.28
N GLU A 11 11.80 17.07 13.51
CA GLU A 11 11.95 18.36 12.80
C GLU A 11 12.02 18.16 11.28
N ILE A 12 12.83 17.19 10.82
CA ILE A 12 12.97 16.88 9.39
C ILE A 12 11.66 16.38 8.79
N ILE A 13 10.98 15.43 9.44
CA ILE A 13 9.70 14.90 8.95
C ILE A 13 8.62 15.99 8.93
N ASN A 14 8.59 16.86 9.94
CA ASN A 14 7.69 18.01 9.94
C ASN A 14 8.00 18.99 8.81
N ALA A 15 9.28 19.19 8.47
CA ALA A 15 9.67 19.99 7.30
C ALA A 15 9.19 19.35 5.99
N ILE A 16 9.37 18.03 5.81
CA ILE A 16 8.85 17.28 4.64
C ILE A 16 7.34 17.51 4.48
N LEU A 17 6.58 17.38 5.56
CA LEU A 17 5.13 17.59 5.56
C LEU A 17 4.75 19.05 5.29
N LYS A 18 5.48 20.00 5.85
CA LYS A 18 5.23 21.45 5.69
C LYS A 18 5.50 21.91 4.27
N PHE A 19 6.62 21.48 3.69
CA PHE A 19 7.04 21.85 2.33
C PHE A 19 6.45 20.95 1.25
N GLN A 20 5.71 19.89 1.63
CA GLN A 20 5.05 18.96 0.72
C GLN A 20 6.03 18.32 -0.29
N TYR A 21 7.27 18.07 0.16
CA TYR A 21 8.34 17.59 -0.70
C TYR A 21 9.08 16.43 -0.05
N PHE A 22 9.10 15.29 -0.74
CA PHE A 22 9.84 14.12 -0.31
C PHE A 22 11.29 14.16 -0.84
N PRO A 23 12.32 14.04 0.02
CA PRO A 23 13.71 14.11 -0.42
C PRO A 23 14.09 12.98 -1.39
N ASN A 24 14.67 13.33 -2.54
CA ASN A 24 15.13 12.37 -3.56
C ASN A 24 16.03 11.27 -2.99
N GLN A 25 16.98 11.63 -2.11
CA GLN A 25 17.89 10.66 -1.49
C GLN A 25 17.16 9.63 -0.62
N TRP A 26 15.99 9.99 -0.07
CA TRP A 26 15.24 9.09 0.81
C TRP A 26 14.36 8.14 -0.01
N LYS A 27 13.86 8.56 -1.18
CA LYS A 27 13.08 7.69 -2.07
C LYS A 27 13.91 6.79 -2.98
N THR A 28 15.23 7.02 -3.10
CA THR A 28 16.13 6.09 -3.81
C THR A 28 16.28 4.77 -3.05
N ALA A 29 15.98 3.66 -3.71
CA ALA A 29 16.05 2.32 -3.13
C ALA A 29 17.09 1.43 -3.82
N ILE A 30 17.69 0.51 -3.05
CA ILE A 30 18.49 -0.58 -3.61
C ILE A 30 17.53 -1.69 -4.03
N VAL A 31 17.55 -2.06 -5.31
CA VAL A 31 16.70 -3.12 -5.84
C VAL A 31 17.40 -4.48 -5.66
N ALA A 32 16.83 -5.34 -4.80
CA ALA A 32 17.35 -6.68 -4.55
C ALA A 32 16.40 -7.75 -5.13
N PRO A 33 16.88 -8.64 -6.03
CA PRO A 33 16.06 -9.73 -6.55
C PRO A 33 15.97 -10.89 -5.56
N ILE A 34 14.75 -11.33 -5.24
CA ILE A 34 14.50 -12.51 -4.40
C ILE A 34 13.91 -13.63 -5.26
N LEU A 35 14.54 -14.80 -5.23
CA LEU A 35 14.04 -15.98 -5.95
C LEU A 35 12.72 -16.46 -5.33
N LYS A 36 11.70 -16.68 -6.16
CA LYS A 36 10.44 -17.28 -5.72
C LYS A 36 10.68 -18.73 -5.28
N PRO A 37 10.09 -19.18 -4.16
CA PRO A 37 10.22 -20.57 -3.71
C PRO A 37 9.87 -21.57 -4.81
N GLY A 38 10.73 -22.58 -5.03
CA GLY A 38 10.51 -23.65 -5.99
C GLY A 38 10.58 -23.26 -7.47
N LYS A 39 11.13 -22.08 -7.82
CA LYS A 39 11.29 -21.63 -9.21
C LYS A 39 12.74 -21.74 -9.70
N ASN A 40 12.91 -21.83 -11.02
CA ASN A 40 14.21 -22.03 -11.66
C ASN A 40 15.10 -20.77 -11.49
N PRO A 41 16.28 -20.86 -10.85
CA PRO A 41 17.20 -19.72 -10.69
C PRO A 41 17.75 -19.17 -12.01
N ARG A 42 17.70 -19.93 -13.10
CA ARG A 42 18.19 -19.49 -14.42
C ARG A 42 17.17 -18.65 -15.20
N ASP A 43 15.92 -18.61 -14.76
CA ASP A 43 14.88 -17.80 -15.40
C ASP A 43 14.73 -16.46 -14.65
N PRO A 44 14.98 -15.31 -15.30
CA PRO A 44 14.76 -13.99 -14.69
C PRO A 44 13.33 -13.78 -14.16
N SER A 45 12.33 -14.41 -14.78
CA SER A 45 10.92 -14.32 -14.34
C SER A 45 10.66 -14.97 -12.97
N SER A 46 11.58 -15.84 -12.52
CA SER A 46 11.54 -16.49 -11.21
C SER A 46 11.84 -15.55 -10.06
N TYR A 47 12.38 -14.36 -10.32
CA TYR A 47 12.71 -13.41 -9.27
C TYR A 47 11.57 -12.42 -9.02
N ARG A 48 11.48 -11.94 -7.79
CA ARG A 48 10.70 -10.78 -7.37
C ARG A 48 11.66 -9.74 -6.86
N SER A 49 11.71 -8.58 -7.51
CA SER A 49 12.47 -7.45 -7.02
C SER A 49 11.82 -6.86 -5.77
N ILE A 50 12.62 -6.55 -4.75
CA ILE A 50 12.21 -5.74 -3.60
C ILE A 50 13.03 -4.45 -3.57
N SER A 51 12.37 -3.36 -3.18
CA SER A 51 13.01 -2.05 -3.02
C SER A 51 13.42 -1.86 -1.56
N LEU A 52 14.73 -1.83 -1.30
CA LEU A 52 15.30 -1.58 0.02
C LEU A 52 15.57 -0.09 0.19
N LEU A 53 14.62 0.59 0.84
CA LEU A 53 14.74 1.99 1.23
C LEU A 53 15.54 2.18 2.52
N SER A 54 16.11 3.37 2.69
CA SER A 54 16.77 3.76 3.94
C SER A 54 15.82 3.69 5.13
N SER A 55 16.35 3.39 6.33
CA SER A 55 15.55 3.37 7.55
C SER A 55 14.86 4.71 7.83
N LEU A 56 15.50 5.83 7.45
CA LEU A 56 14.92 7.16 7.58
C LEU A 56 13.71 7.36 6.67
N SER A 57 13.79 6.89 5.41
CA SER A 57 12.64 6.91 4.49
C SER A 57 11.47 6.12 5.05
N LYS A 58 11.71 4.91 5.55
CA LYS A 58 10.67 4.05 6.12
C LYS A 58 9.96 4.70 7.31
N ILE A 59 10.69 5.46 8.13
CA ILE A 59 10.08 6.20 9.25
C ILE A 59 9.18 7.33 8.71
N ALA A 60 9.65 8.09 7.71
CA ALA A 60 8.83 9.14 7.09
C ALA A 60 7.58 8.55 6.40
N GLU A 61 7.75 7.45 5.65
CA GLU A 61 6.65 6.71 5.01
C GLU A 61 5.64 6.21 6.03
N ALA A 62 6.06 5.71 7.19
CA ALA A 62 5.14 5.28 8.24
C ALA A 62 4.27 6.43 8.77
N VAL A 63 4.85 7.63 8.91
CA VAL A 63 4.10 8.83 9.34
C VAL A 63 3.12 9.28 8.25
N ILE A 64 3.54 9.28 6.98
CA ILE A 64 2.69 9.64 5.83
C ILE A 64 1.55 8.63 5.67
N LEU A 65 1.87 7.33 5.73
CA LEU A 65 0.90 6.24 5.64
C LEU A 65 -0.17 6.38 6.71
N LYS A 66 0.21 6.66 7.97
CA LYS A 66 -0.76 6.87 9.04
C LYS A 66 -1.77 7.97 8.69
N ARG A 67 -1.30 9.13 8.22
CA ARG A 67 -2.16 10.26 7.84
C ARG A 67 -3.02 9.94 6.61
N LEU A 68 -2.47 9.22 5.64
CA LEU A 68 -3.19 8.79 4.44
C LEU A 68 -4.31 7.79 4.79
N THR A 69 -4.03 6.82 5.66
CA THR A 69 -5.04 5.88 6.15
C THR A 69 -6.16 6.64 6.86
N GLU A 70 -5.82 7.53 7.80
CA GLU A 70 -6.82 8.35 8.51
C GLU A 70 -7.69 9.18 7.56
N ALA A 71 -7.14 9.71 6.47
CA ALA A 71 -7.87 10.52 5.50
C ALA A 71 -8.76 9.72 4.52
N SER A 72 -8.46 8.44 4.28
CA SER A 72 -9.12 7.65 3.21
C SER A 72 -9.99 6.51 3.73
N GLU A 73 -9.82 6.08 4.98
CA GLU A 73 -10.44 4.86 5.54
C GLU A 73 -11.96 4.79 5.36
N GLU A 74 -12.66 5.90 5.59
CA GLU A 74 -14.13 5.98 5.49
C GLU A 74 -14.67 5.88 4.07
N GLN A 75 -13.83 6.17 3.07
CA GLN A 75 -14.24 6.23 1.67
C GLN A 75 -13.88 4.97 0.89
N LEU A 76 -13.10 4.07 1.51
CA LEU A 76 -12.72 2.80 0.90
C LEU A 76 -13.88 1.81 0.92
N ILE A 77 -13.94 0.98 -0.11
CA ILE A 77 -14.98 -0.04 -0.29
C ILE A 77 -15.02 -0.97 0.94
N PRO A 78 -16.19 -1.25 1.54
CA PRO A 78 -16.31 -2.05 2.75
C PRO A 78 -15.89 -3.51 2.56
N PHE A 79 -15.87 -4.00 1.32
CA PHE A 79 -15.48 -5.35 0.95
C PHE A 79 -13.99 -5.52 0.65
N GLN A 80 -13.18 -4.47 0.85
CA GLN A 80 -11.73 -4.55 0.75
C GLN A 80 -11.16 -4.91 2.11
N PHE A 81 -10.59 -6.12 2.25
CA PHE A 81 -10.00 -6.60 3.51
C PHE A 81 -8.47 -6.56 3.50
N GLY A 82 -7.85 -6.55 2.31
CA GLY A 82 -6.41 -6.46 2.18
C GLY A 82 -5.89 -5.09 2.59
N PHE A 83 -4.80 -5.06 3.38
CA PHE A 83 -4.10 -3.84 3.80
C PHE A 83 -4.95 -2.85 4.61
N ARG A 84 -6.04 -3.31 5.23
CA ARG A 84 -6.91 -2.51 6.09
C ARG A 84 -6.69 -2.84 7.56
N LYS A 85 -6.85 -1.85 8.43
CA LYS A 85 -6.72 -2.05 9.87
C LYS A 85 -7.90 -2.89 10.38
N ASN A 86 -7.64 -3.80 11.31
CA ASN A 86 -8.65 -4.67 11.95
C ASN A 86 -9.42 -5.60 10.99
N LEU A 87 -8.98 -5.76 9.74
CA LEU A 87 -9.53 -6.72 8.79
C LEU A 87 -8.49 -7.80 8.47
N SER A 88 -8.96 -9.03 8.36
CA SER A 88 -8.12 -10.22 8.16
C SER A 88 -8.59 -11.07 6.99
N THR A 89 -7.70 -11.93 6.50
CA THR A 89 -8.04 -12.94 5.48
C THR A 89 -9.09 -13.93 5.96
N VAL A 90 -9.14 -14.19 7.28
CA VAL A 90 -10.12 -15.09 7.89
C VAL A 90 -11.52 -14.50 7.80
N GLN A 91 -11.69 -13.21 8.09
CA GLN A 91 -13.00 -12.54 7.97
C GLN A 91 -13.48 -12.50 6.51
N GLN A 92 -12.57 -12.26 5.55
CA GLN A 92 -12.93 -12.30 4.13
C GLN A 92 -13.33 -13.72 3.69
N LEU A 93 -12.65 -14.76 4.21
CA LEU A 93 -13.00 -16.14 3.94
C LEU A 93 -14.38 -16.49 4.52
N LEU A 94 -14.64 -16.11 5.77
CA LEU A 94 -15.93 -16.31 6.42
C LEU A 94 -17.07 -15.69 5.61
N ARG A 95 -16.90 -14.43 5.18
CA ARG A 95 -17.87 -13.73 4.33
C ARG A 95 -18.18 -14.48 3.03
N ILE A 96 -17.15 -15.00 2.35
CA ILE A 96 -17.35 -15.76 1.12
C ILE A 96 -18.09 -17.08 1.41
N THR A 97 -17.73 -17.77 2.50
CA THR A 97 -18.40 -19.00 2.92
C THR A 97 -19.88 -18.76 3.25
N GLU A 98 -20.21 -17.65 3.94
CA GLU A 98 -21.59 -17.27 4.24
C GLU A 98 -22.42 -17.09 2.96
N VAL A 99 -21.89 -16.34 1.98
CA VAL A 99 -22.58 -16.15 0.68
C VAL A 99 -22.81 -17.48 -0.05
N ILE A 100 -21.85 -18.41 0.04
CA ILE A 100 -22.00 -19.75 -0.55
C ILE A 100 -23.08 -20.56 0.18
N CYS A 101 -23.08 -20.54 1.51
CA CYS A 101 -24.05 -21.25 2.33
C CYS A 101 -25.48 -20.72 2.11
N GLU A 102 -25.65 -19.40 2.01
CA GLU A 102 -26.93 -18.77 1.70
C GLU A 102 -27.46 -19.20 0.33
N GLY A 103 -26.61 -19.16 -0.70
CA GLY A 103 -26.99 -19.62 -2.04
C GLY A 103 -27.36 -21.10 -2.08
N MET A 104 -26.65 -21.95 -1.33
CA MET A 104 -26.99 -23.38 -1.19
C MET A 104 -28.35 -23.59 -0.50
N GLY A 105 -28.67 -22.77 0.51
CA GLY A 105 -29.94 -22.83 1.23
C GLY A 105 -31.14 -22.48 0.34
N GLU A 106 -30.97 -21.54 -0.58
CA GLU A 106 -32.00 -21.10 -1.53
C GLU A 106 -32.04 -21.92 -2.83
N VAL A 107 -31.25 -23.00 -2.93
CA VAL A 107 -31.12 -23.86 -4.12
C VAL A 107 -30.67 -23.09 -5.36
N TRP A 108 -29.78 -22.11 -5.17
CA TRP A 108 -29.18 -21.33 -6.27
C TRP A 108 -27.80 -21.87 -6.64
N ASP A 109 -27.50 -21.87 -7.94
CA ASP A 109 -26.15 -22.11 -8.43
C ASP A 109 -25.26 -20.91 -8.08
N THR A 110 -24.27 -21.12 -7.21
CA THR A 110 -23.33 -20.08 -6.78
C THR A 110 -21.99 -20.22 -7.50
N GLY A 111 -21.64 -19.22 -8.31
CA GLY A 111 -20.35 -19.12 -9.00
C GLY A 111 -19.42 -18.09 -8.36
N ALA A 112 -18.10 -18.35 -8.41
CA ALA A 112 -17.08 -17.41 -7.93
C ALA A 112 -16.00 -17.15 -9.00
N VAL A 113 -15.57 -15.89 -9.14
CA VAL A 113 -14.52 -15.46 -10.06
C VAL A 113 -13.41 -14.77 -9.29
N PHE A 114 -12.16 -15.24 -9.45
CA PHE A 114 -10.99 -14.73 -8.74
C PHE A 114 -9.99 -14.07 -9.71
N PRO A 115 -10.23 -12.81 -10.10
CA PRO A 115 -9.31 -12.09 -10.99
C PRO A 115 -7.99 -11.80 -10.27
N LYS A 116 -6.88 -11.92 -11.00
CA LYS A 116 -5.54 -11.60 -10.49
C LYS A 116 -4.85 -10.59 -11.39
N ILE A 117 -4.45 -9.47 -10.79
CA ILE A 117 -3.70 -8.41 -11.49
C ILE A 117 -2.23 -8.81 -11.57
N ALA A 118 -1.69 -8.91 -12.79
CA ALA A 118 -0.28 -9.17 -13.01
C ALA A 118 0.55 -7.90 -12.73
N LYS A 119 1.63 -8.03 -11.93
CA LYS A 119 2.55 -6.94 -11.60
C LYS A 119 1.84 -5.68 -11.07
N ALA A 120 0.94 -5.86 -10.11
CA ALA A 120 0.06 -4.80 -9.63
C ALA A 120 0.79 -3.52 -9.17
N PHE A 121 1.94 -3.65 -8.50
CA PHE A 121 2.74 -2.50 -8.06
C PHE A 121 3.57 -1.86 -9.18
N ASP A 122 4.09 -2.66 -10.12
CA ASP A 122 4.95 -2.14 -11.20
C ASP A 122 4.14 -1.46 -12.33
N ARG A 123 2.81 -1.67 -12.36
CA ARG A 123 1.91 -1.18 -13.42
C ARG A 123 0.92 -0.12 -12.94
N VAL A 124 1.18 0.49 -11.78
CA VAL A 124 0.33 1.58 -11.28
C VAL A 124 0.49 2.79 -12.19
N TRP A 125 -0.62 3.29 -12.74
CA TRP A 125 -0.65 4.57 -13.44
C TRP A 125 -0.63 5.70 -12.42
N THR A 126 0.47 6.45 -12.37
CA THR A 126 0.73 7.50 -11.37
C THR A 126 -0.30 8.62 -11.42
N ASP A 127 -0.67 9.11 -12.61
CA ASP A 127 -1.66 10.19 -12.73
C ASP A 127 -3.04 9.69 -12.30
N GLY A 128 -3.40 8.46 -12.67
CA GLY A 128 -4.63 7.82 -12.22
C GLY A 128 -4.68 7.59 -10.71
N LEU A 129 -3.54 7.32 -10.08
CA LEU A 129 -3.42 7.23 -8.62
C LEU A 129 -3.65 8.60 -7.98
N VAL A 130 -3.02 9.66 -8.50
CA VAL A 130 -3.23 11.04 -8.01
C VAL A 130 -4.70 11.44 -8.17
N TYR A 131 -5.32 11.16 -9.32
CA TYR A 131 -6.74 11.39 -9.55
C TYR A 131 -7.61 10.68 -8.51
N LYS A 132 -7.34 9.39 -8.24
CA LYS A 132 -8.07 8.63 -7.21
C LYS A 132 -7.90 9.23 -5.80
N LEU A 133 -6.73 9.76 -5.46
CA LEU A 133 -6.53 10.41 -4.16
C LEU A 133 -7.37 11.68 -4.02
N ILE A 134 -7.55 12.43 -5.11
CA ILE A 134 -8.44 13.60 -5.17
C ILE A 134 -9.90 13.18 -4.97
N GLU A 135 -10.34 12.13 -5.68
CA GLU A 135 -11.70 11.58 -5.53
C GLU A 135 -11.96 11.07 -4.11
N LEU A 136 -10.94 10.48 -3.48
CA LEU A 136 -10.97 10.04 -2.08
C LEU A 136 -10.86 11.21 -1.06
N ARG A 137 -10.97 12.46 -1.53
CA ARG A 137 -10.92 13.69 -0.73
C ARG A 137 -9.72 13.74 0.22
N VAL A 138 -8.59 13.13 -0.18
CA VAL A 138 -7.36 13.20 0.59
C VAL A 138 -6.88 14.66 0.59
N PRO A 139 -6.41 15.20 1.73
CA PRO A 139 -5.90 16.56 1.79
C PRO A 139 -4.83 16.85 0.73
N SER A 140 -4.95 17.97 0.03
CA SER A 140 -4.08 18.34 -1.10
C SER A 140 -2.60 18.37 -0.74
N ASN A 141 -2.25 18.72 0.50
CA ASN A 141 -0.88 18.69 1.00
C ASN A 141 -0.27 17.28 1.02
N ILE A 142 -1.08 16.25 1.32
CA ILE A 142 -0.65 14.86 1.28
C ILE A 142 -0.52 14.40 -0.17
N ILE A 143 -1.46 14.79 -1.04
CA ILE A 143 -1.43 14.47 -2.47
C ILE A 143 -0.17 15.03 -3.13
N SER A 144 0.13 16.32 -2.91
CA SER A 144 1.36 16.96 -3.41
C SER A 144 2.59 16.23 -2.93
N LEU A 145 2.65 15.88 -1.63
CA LEU A 145 3.77 15.12 -1.07
C LEU A 145 3.94 13.75 -1.73
N ILE A 146 2.85 12.99 -1.90
CA ILE A 146 2.87 11.68 -2.58
C ILE A 146 3.33 11.84 -4.04
N ALA A 147 2.86 12.87 -4.74
CA ALA A 147 3.27 13.14 -6.11
C ALA A 147 4.79 13.41 -6.22
N THR A 148 5.41 14.03 -5.21
CA THR A 148 6.88 14.19 -5.18
C THR A 148 7.62 12.89 -4.83
N TYR A 149 6.96 11.92 -4.19
CA TYR A 149 7.55 10.64 -3.83
C TYR A 149 7.57 9.66 -5.00
N LEU A 150 6.47 9.59 -5.76
CA LEU A 150 6.34 8.76 -6.96
C LEU A 150 7.38 9.13 -8.03
#